data_AF-A0A954YIT2-F1
#
_entry.id   AF-A0A954YIT2-F1
#
_cell.length_a   1.000
_cell.length_b   1.000
_cell.length_c   1.000
_cell.angle_alpha   90.00
_cell.angle_beta   90.00
_cell.angle_gamma   90.00
#
_symmetry.space_group_name_H-M   'P 1'
#
loop_
_entity.id
_entity.type
_entity.pdbx_description
1 polymer ?
#
loop_
_entity_poly.entity_id
_entity_poly.type
_entity_poly.pdbx_seq_one_letter_code
_entity_poly.pdbx_strand_id
1 'polypeptide(L)' 'MARDTTLTELLTKALNAAESLTQIAKATGVPKATLIRFRRGEQTMTLASADRLAAHFGIRHTQPQRPAKARRG' A
#
# COMPACT_ATOMS: atom_id res chain seq x y z
N MET A 1 -9.31 20.94 -3.73
CA MET A 1 -8.63 20.11 -2.70
C MET A 1 -7.92 18.99 -3.43
N ALA A 2 -6.58 18.98 -3.48
CA ALA A 2 -5.87 17.79 -3.94
C ALA A 2 -6.19 16.66 -2.96
N ARG A 3 -6.74 15.54 -3.43
CA ARG A 3 -6.94 14.37 -2.57
C ARG A 3 -5.57 13.74 -2.36
N ASP A 4 -5.15 13.62 -1.10
CA ASP A 4 -3.97 12.82 -0.75
C ASP A 4 -4.19 11.39 -1.25
N THR A 5 -3.19 10.85 -1.97
CA THR A 5 -3.30 9.49 -2.50
C THR A 5 -3.27 8.50 -1.33
N THR A 6 -4.29 7.65 -1.25
CA THR A 6 -4.39 6.65 -0.18
C THR A 6 -3.42 5.49 -0.43
N LEU A 7 -3.03 4.77 0.64
CA LEU A 7 -2.24 3.54 0.50
C LEU A 7 -2.94 2.51 -0.40
N THR A 8 -4.26 2.40 -0.32
CA THR A 8 -5.06 1.51 -1.18
C THR A 8 -4.89 1.87 -2.65
N GLU A 9 -4.99 3.15 -3.00
CA GLU A 9 -4.81 3.62 -4.38
C GLU A 9 -3.37 3.38 -4.88
N LEU A 10 -2.36 3.62 -4.04
CA LEU A 10 -0.96 3.37 -4.37
C LEU A 10 -0.72 1.88 -4.67
N LEU A 11 -1.18 1.00 -3.78
CA LEU A 11 -1.03 -0.45 -3.96
C LEU A 11 -1.80 -0.95 -5.18
N THR A 12 -3.03 -0.48 -5.40
CA THR A 12 -3.82 -0.86 -6.59
C THR A 12 -3.15 -0.39 -7.87
N LYS A 13 -2.61 0.83 -7.92
CA LYS A 13 -1.83 1.32 -9.07
C LYS A 13 -0.58 0.48 -9.31
N ALA A 14 0.18 0.14 -8.26
CA ALA A 14 1.36 -0.70 -8.37
C ALA A 14 1.02 -2.11 -8.90
N LEU A 15 -0.06 -2.71 -8.39
CA LEU A 15 -0.55 -4.02 -8.85
C LEU A 15 -1.09 -4.01 -10.29
N ASN A 16 -1.60 -2.87 -10.76
CA ASN A 16 -2.05 -2.69 -12.15
C ASN A 16 -0.86 -2.49 -13.11
N ALA A 17 0.20 -1.83 -12.64
CA ALA A 17 1.42 -1.61 -13.44
C ALA A 17 2.32 -2.84 -13.51
N ALA A 18 2.18 -3.79 -12.60
CA ALA A 18 3.00 -4.99 -12.56
C ALA A 18 2.68 -5.98 -13.68
N GLU A 19 3.74 -6.51 -14.31
CA GLU A 19 3.63 -7.48 -15.42
C GLU A 19 3.05 -8.83 -14.98
N SER A 20 3.30 -9.26 -13.73
CA SER A 20 2.88 -10.57 -13.26
C SER A 20 2.52 -10.63 -11.77
N LEU A 21 1.23 -10.80 -11.49
CA LEU A 21 0.74 -11.08 -10.13
C LEU A 21 1.27 -12.40 -9.56
N THR A 22 1.64 -13.36 -10.41
CA THR A 22 2.27 -14.60 -9.97
C THR A 22 3.65 -14.34 -9.37
N GLN A 23 4.46 -13.49 -10.01
CA GLN A 23 5.78 -13.13 -9.51
C GLN A 23 5.68 -12.32 -8.22
N ILE A 24 4.75 -11.38 -8.14
CA ILE A 24 4.48 -10.62 -6.91
C ILE A 24 4.09 -11.55 -5.76
N ALA A 25 3.18 -12.50 -6.01
CA ALA A 25 2.77 -13.45 -4.99
C ALA A 25 3.95 -14.26 -4.44
N LYS A 26 4.87 -14.69 -5.32
CA LYS A 26 6.09 -15.40 -4.92
C LYS A 26 7.05 -14.50 -4.14
N ALA A 27 7.25 -13.25 -4.57
CA ALA A 27 8.18 -12.32 -3.96
C ALA A 27 7.70 -11.81 -2.59
N THR A 28 6.39 -11.63 -2.42
CA THR A 28 5.78 -11.04 -1.21
C THR A 28 5.19 -12.07 -0.26
N GLY A 29 4.98 -13.30 -0.72
CA GLY A 29 4.24 -14.32 0.02
C GLY A 29 2.75 -14.00 0.18
N VAL A 30 2.22 -12.97 -0.48
CA VAL A 30 0.78 -12.67 -0.49
C VAL A 30 0.10 -13.55 -1.55
N PRO A 31 -0.94 -14.33 -1.22
CA PRO A 31 -1.56 -15.23 -2.18
C PRO A 31 -2.08 -14.49 -3.42
N LYS A 32 -1.85 -15.06 -4.61
CA LYS A 32 -2.29 -14.46 -5.89
C LYS A 32 -3.80 -14.17 -5.91
N ALA A 33 -4.62 -15.05 -5.34
CA ALA A 33 -6.06 -14.83 -5.23
C ALA A 33 -6.40 -13.57 -4.43
N THR A 34 -5.68 -13.32 -3.32
CA THR A 34 -5.81 -12.11 -2.52
C THR A 34 -5.43 -10.87 -3.33
N LEU A 35 -4.32 -10.92 -4.08
CA LEU A 35 -3.90 -9.81 -4.95
C LEU A 35 -4.96 -9.49 -6.01
N ILE A 36 -5.56 -10.51 -6.63
CA ILE A 36 -6.61 -10.34 -7.65
C ILE A 36 -7.85 -9.66 -7.05
N ARG A 37 -8.36 -10.19 -5.92
CA ARG A 37 -9.56 -9.64 -5.27
C ARG A 37 -9.33 -8.22 -4.76
N PHE A 38 -8.18 -7.96 -4.15
CA PHE A 38 -7.79 -6.62 -3.71
C PHE A 38 -7.72 -5.64 -4.88
N ARG A 39 -7.05 -6.01 -5.98
CA ARG A 39 -6.95 -5.18 -7.19
C ARG A 39 -8.31 -4.84 -7.81
N ARG A 40 -9.30 -5.73 -7.66
CA ARG A 40 -10.68 -5.53 -8.13
C ARG A 40 -11.57 -4.77 -7.13
N GLY A 41 -11.06 -4.46 -5.93
CA GLY A 41 -11.86 -3.84 -4.86
C GLY A 41 -12.85 -4.79 -4.20
N GLU A 42 -12.74 -6.10 -4.45
CA GLU A 42 -13.63 -7.14 -3.90
C GLU A 42 -13.26 -7.51 -2.46
N GLN A 43 -12.04 -7.18 -2.02
CA GLN A 43 -11.55 -7.55 -0.70
C GLN A 43 -10.59 -6.50 -0.12
N THR A 44 -10.70 -6.27 1.18
CA THR A 44 -9.68 -5.59 1.97
C THR A 44 -8.51 -6.53 2.26
N MET A 45 -7.36 -5.94 2.58
CA MET A 45 -6.13 -6.67 2.87
C MET A 45 -5.64 -6.34 4.27
N THR A 46 -4.98 -7.30 4.93
CA THR A 46 -4.37 -7.10 6.23
C THR A 46 -3.19 -6.15 6.15
N LEU A 47 -2.93 -5.39 7.22
CA LEU A 47 -1.78 -4.48 7.29
C LEU A 47 -0.46 -5.20 7.01
N ALA A 48 -0.25 -6.39 7.58
CA ALA A 48 0.95 -7.18 7.32
C ALA A 48 1.17 -7.51 5.83
N SER A 49 0.09 -7.76 5.07
CA SER A 49 0.20 -8.00 3.63
C SER A 49 0.43 -6.70 2.86
N ALA A 50 -0.18 -5.60 3.31
CA ALA A 50 0.06 -4.27 2.77
C ALA A 50 1.54 -3.85 2.96
N ASP A 51 2.13 -4.11 4.12
CA ASP A 51 3.53 -3.81 4.41
C ASP A 51 4.48 -4.59 3.51
N ARG A 52 4.21 -5.89 3.27
CA ARG A 52 5.01 -6.71 2.34
C ARG A 52 4.96 -6.19 0.91
N LEU A 53 3.78 -5.76 0.46
CA LEU A 53 3.64 -5.17 -0.86
C LEU A 53 4.30 -3.78 -0.94
N ALA A 54 4.13 -2.96 0.09
CA ALA A 54 4.77 -1.65 0.17
C ALA A 54 6.30 -1.78 0.13
N ALA A 55 6.87 -2.72 0.89
CA ALA A 55 8.29 -3.03 0.83
C ALA A 55 8.74 -3.49 -0.57
N HIS A 56 7.97 -4.36 -1.22
CA HIS A 56 8.26 -4.85 -2.57
C HIS A 56 8.22 -3.75 -3.63
N PHE A 57 7.25 -2.85 -3.55
CA PHE A 57 7.09 -1.73 -4.50
C PHE A 57 7.86 -0.47 -4.12
N GLY A 58 8.61 -0.48 -3.02
CA GLY A 58 9.34 0.70 -2.52
C GLY A 58 8.44 1.83 -2.02
N ILE A 59 7.17 1.55 -1.69
CA ILE A 59 6.23 2.52 -1.13
C ILE A 59 6.63 2.80 0.32
N ARG A 60 6.85 4.08 0.63
CA ARG A 60 7.18 4.55 1.99
C ARG A 60 6.14 5.54 2.46
N HIS A 61 5.72 5.40 3.72
CA HIS A 61 4.89 6.38 4.40
C HIS A 61 5.69 7.09 5.47
N THR A 62 5.51 8.40 5.57
CA THR A 62 6.10 9.20 6.62
C THR A 62 4.99 9.65 7.57
N GLN A 63 5.22 9.51 8.88
CA GLN A 63 4.35 10.15 9.85
C GLN A 63 4.62 11.66 9.79
N PRO A 64 3.65 12.50 9.43
CA PRO A 64 3.85 13.94 9.49
C PRO A 64 4.11 14.32 10.94
N GLN A 65 5.24 14.97 11.20
CA GLN A 65 5.49 15.49 12.54
C GLN A 65 4.46 16.58 12.82
N ARG A 66 3.62 16.37 13.84
CA ARG A 66 2.72 17.41 14.31
C ARG A 66 3.61 18.55 14.82
N PRO A 67 3.44 19.80 14.35
CA PRO A 67 4.25 20.90 14.82
C PRO A 67 4.11 20.97 16.35
N ALA A 68 5.25 20.91 17.05
CA ALA A 68 5.27 20.98 18.50
C ALA A 68 4.55 22.26 18.91
N LYS A 69 3.47 22.12 19.70
CA LYS A 69 2.69 23.25 20.19
C LYS A 69 3.66 24.19 20.91
N ALA A 70 3.91 25.35 20.32
CA ALA A 70 4.75 26.37 20.94
C ALA A 70 4.21 26.60 22.35
N ARG A 71 4.99 26.24 23.38
CA ARG A 71 4.69 26.58 24.75
C ARG A 71 4.76 28.12 24.82
N ARG A 72 3.62 28.79 24.68
CA ARG A 72 3.50 30.21 25.04
C ARG A 72 3.71 30.27 26.56
N GLY A 73 4.88 30.77 26.95
CA GLY A 73 5.13 31.27 28.30
C GLY A 73 4.47 32.63 28.50
#